data_AF-A0A955KZ44-F1
#
_entry.id   AF-A0A955KZ44-F1
#
_cell.length_a   1.000
_cell.length_b   1.000
_cell.length_c   1.000
_cell.angle_alpha   90.00
_cell.angle_beta   90.00
_cell.angle_gamma   90.00
#
_symmetry.space_group_name_H-M   'P 1'
#
loop_
_entity.id
_entity.type
_entity.pdbx_description
1 polymer ?
#
loop_
_entity_poly.entity_id
_entity_poly.type
_entity_poly.pdbx_seq_one_letter_code
_entity_poly.pdbx_strand_id
1 'polypeptide(L)'
;MSFRNVVEWHRNGMDNVELKDLPLEKIIKIPLTKRIDDLMEVFQKSRKHIALVLDEHGGVVGVVTMEDVIEEVFGDIKDEKDDEEVYIRHISDGSISVVGNTLIEDILEECEINEIEEIGFREEHYGEAISYLIIERLERFPREGEILKF
;
A
#
# COMPACT_ATOMS: atom_id res chain seq x y z
N MET A 1 22.56 -7.49 -9.85
CA MET A 1 23.01 -6.22 -9.25
C MET A 1 22.01 -5.78 -8.18
N SER A 2 22.48 -5.40 -6.99
CA SER A 2 21.62 -4.89 -5.91
C SER A 2 21.83 -3.39 -5.67
N PHE A 3 20.85 -2.72 -5.06
CA PHE A 3 20.97 -1.31 -4.65
C PHE A 3 22.20 -1.05 -3.76
N ARG A 4 22.63 -2.04 -2.96
CA ARG A 4 23.85 -1.93 -2.13
C ARG A 4 25.11 -1.70 -2.96
N ASN A 5 25.19 -2.31 -4.15
CA ASN A 5 26.36 -2.17 -5.02
C ASN A 5 26.46 -0.74 -5.58
N VAL A 6 25.32 -0.11 -5.88
CA VAL A 6 25.26 1.29 -6.37
C VAL A 6 25.77 2.26 -5.30
N VAL A 7 25.34 2.06 -4.05
CA VAL A 7 25.79 2.88 -2.90
C VAL A 7 27.28 2.72 -2.64
N GLU A 8 27.81 1.50 -2.76
CA GLU A 8 29.23 1.23 -2.59
C GLU A 8 30.09 1.90 -3.67
N TRP A 9 29.63 1.91 -4.92
CA TRP A 9 30.35 2.56 -6.01
C TRP A 9 30.39 4.08 -5.90
N HIS A 10 29.28 4.70 -5.50
CA HIS A 10 29.26 6.13 -5.22
C HIS A 10 30.24 6.48 -4.10
N ARG A 11 30.30 5.68 -3.03
CA ARG A 11 31.30 5.86 -1.96
C ARG A 11 32.74 5.70 -2.42
N ASN A 12 32.97 4.90 -3.46
CA ASN A 12 34.30 4.67 -4.05
C ASN A 12 34.64 5.64 -5.20
N GLY A 13 33.85 6.70 -5.42
CA GLY A 13 34.09 7.70 -6.46
C GLY A 13 33.89 7.19 -7.89
N MET A 14 33.15 6.09 -8.04
CA MET A 14 32.75 5.54 -9.34
C MET A 14 31.44 6.19 -9.81
N ASP A 15 31.47 7.50 -10.03
CA ASP A 15 30.26 8.29 -10.36
C ASP A 15 29.88 8.23 -11.85
N ASN A 16 30.67 7.53 -12.67
CA ASN A 16 30.56 7.53 -14.13
C ASN A 16 30.51 6.11 -14.73
N VAL A 17 29.91 5.16 -14.01
CA VAL A 17 29.76 3.78 -14.50
C VAL A 17 28.61 3.70 -15.49
N GLU A 18 28.87 3.21 -16.71
CA GLU A 18 27.83 3.01 -17.71
C GLU A 18 27.02 1.72 -17.42
N LEU A 19 25.75 1.69 -17.81
CA LEU A 19 24.86 0.53 -17.60
C LEU A 19 25.42 -0.79 -18.15
N LYS A 20 26.20 -0.73 -19.23
CA LYS A 20 26.82 -1.90 -19.88
C LYS A 20 27.91 -2.55 -19.03
N ASP A 21 28.50 -1.79 -18.11
CA ASP A 21 29.60 -2.22 -17.23
C ASP A 21 29.05 -2.79 -15.91
N LEU A 22 27.72 -2.79 -15.74
CA LEU A 22 27.06 -3.35 -14.59
C LEU A 22 27.00 -4.88 -14.65
N PRO A 23 27.21 -5.58 -13.52
CA PRO A 23 26.92 -6.99 -13.42
C PRO A 23 25.39 -7.20 -13.31
N LEU A 24 24.71 -7.07 -14.45
CA LEU A 24 23.27 -7.29 -14.58
C LEU A 24 22.95 -8.77 -14.41
N GLU A 25 21.98 -9.06 -13.56
CA GLU A 25 21.49 -10.43 -13.39
C GLU A 25 20.41 -10.73 -14.42
N LYS A 26 20.30 -12.00 -14.81
CA LYS A 26 19.23 -12.45 -15.69
C LYS A 26 17.88 -12.21 -15.01
N ILE A 27 17.02 -11.44 -15.66
CA ILE A 27 15.63 -11.27 -15.24
C ILE A 27 14.81 -12.52 -15.59
N ILE A 28 13.81 -12.80 -14.77
CA ILE A 28 12.84 -13.87 -15.03
C ILE A 28 12.00 -13.43 -16.23
N LYS A 29 11.75 -14.36 -17.14
CA LYS A 29 10.89 -14.17 -18.30
C LYS A 29 9.76 -15.17 -18.22
N ILE A 30 8.53 -14.71 -18.33
CA ILE A 30 7.33 -15.54 -18.26
C ILE A 30 6.44 -15.27 -19.48
N PRO A 31 5.70 -16.28 -19.98
CA PRO A 31 4.71 -16.04 -21.03
C PRO A 31 3.47 -15.35 -20.46
N LEU A 32 2.78 -14.57 -21.28
CA LEU A 32 1.50 -13.92 -20.95
C LEU A 32 0.43 -14.92 -20.47
N THR A 33 0.53 -16.19 -20.89
CA THR A 33 -0.41 -17.27 -20.54
C THR A 33 -0.09 -17.96 -19.20
N LYS A 34 0.94 -17.52 -18.47
CA LYS A 34 1.32 -18.12 -17.19
C LYS A 34 0.24 -17.85 -16.14
N ARG A 35 -0.14 -18.88 -15.38
CA ARG A 35 -1.10 -18.73 -14.27
C ARG A 35 -0.44 -18.06 -13.06
N ILE A 36 -1.23 -17.30 -12.30
CA ILE A 36 -0.77 -16.47 -11.17
C ILE A 36 -0.21 -17.34 -10.02
N ASP A 37 -0.85 -18.48 -9.72
CA ASP A 37 -0.39 -19.44 -8.71
C ASP A 37 1.01 -20.00 -9.04
N ASP A 38 1.25 -20.34 -10.30
CA ASP A 38 2.58 -20.76 -10.75
C ASP A 38 3.60 -19.61 -10.68
N LEU A 39 3.19 -18.37 -10.98
CA LEU A 39 4.05 -17.20 -10.93
C LEU A 39 4.50 -16.89 -9.50
N MET A 40 3.60 -17.03 -8.52
CA MET A 40 3.92 -16.92 -7.10
C MET A 40 5.00 -17.93 -6.69
N GLU A 41 4.87 -19.18 -7.12
CA GLU A 41 5.87 -20.22 -6.82
C GLU A 41 7.23 -19.90 -7.46
N VAL A 42 7.25 -19.33 -8.67
CA VAL A 42 8.46 -18.87 -9.35
C VAL A 42 9.16 -17.77 -8.55
N PHE A 43 8.42 -16.77 -8.06
CA PHE A 43 9.00 -15.71 -7.23
C PHE A 43 9.57 -16.25 -5.92
N GLN A 44 8.83 -17.12 -5.22
CA GLN A 44 9.28 -17.75 -3.98
C GLN A 44 10.56 -18.58 -4.17
N LYS A 45 10.62 -19.44 -5.20
CA LYS A 45 11.80 -20.29 -5.47
C LYS A 45 13.01 -19.50 -5.92
N SER A 46 12.79 -18.47 -6.74
CA SER A 46 13.88 -17.66 -7.30
C SER A 46 14.42 -16.61 -6.34
N ARG A 47 13.67 -16.26 -5.29
CA ARG A 47 13.94 -15.10 -4.41
C ARG A 47 14.09 -13.79 -5.19
N LYS A 48 13.29 -13.64 -6.25
CA LYS A 48 13.19 -12.42 -7.06
C LYS A 48 11.78 -11.88 -6.97
N HIS A 49 11.64 -10.57 -7.19
CA HIS A 49 10.38 -9.85 -7.05
C HIS A 49 9.86 -9.26 -8.36
N ILE A 50 10.59 -9.39 -9.47
CA ILE A 50 10.21 -8.81 -10.77
C ILE A 50 10.44 -9.82 -11.89
N ALA A 51 9.48 -9.91 -12.81
CA ALA A 51 9.57 -10.69 -14.04
C ALA A 51 9.13 -9.86 -15.26
N LEU A 52 9.72 -10.17 -16.42
CA LEU A 52 9.26 -9.68 -17.72
C LEU A 52 8.19 -10.62 -18.28
N VAL A 53 7.09 -10.04 -18.76
CA VAL A 53 6.01 -10.74 -19.43
C VAL A 53 6.23 -10.67 -20.93
N LEU A 54 6.25 -11.83 -21.58
CA LEU A 54 6.48 -11.98 -23.01
C LEU A 54 5.20 -12.41 -23.75
N ASP A 55 5.03 -11.91 -24.97
CA ASP A 55 4.06 -12.43 -25.93
C ASP A 55 4.58 -13.71 -26.63
N GLU A 56 3.74 -14.30 -27.48
CA GLU A 56 4.05 -15.49 -28.28
C GLU A 56 5.20 -15.30 -29.29
N HIS A 57 5.54 -14.07 -29.63
CA HIS A 57 6.61 -13.72 -30.55
C HIS A 57 7.92 -13.36 -29.82
N GLY A 58 7.92 -13.41 -28.48
CA GLY A 58 9.06 -13.04 -27.64
C GLY A 58 9.23 -11.53 -27.45
N GLY A 59 8.23 -10.74 -27.87
CA GLY A 59 8.10 -9.32 -27.54
C GLY A 59 7.80 -9.13 -26.05
N VAL A 60 8.27 -8.02 -25.49
CA VAL A 60 7.97 -7.67 -24.10
C VAL A 60 6.62 -6.96 -24.07
N VAL A 61 5.66 -7.57 -23.38
CA VAL A 61 4.33 -6.97 -23.14
C VAL A 61 4.37 -6.05 -21.93
N GLY A 62 5.15 -6.42 -20.90
CA GLY A 62 5.25 -5.63 -19.67
C GLY A 62 6.12 -6.28 -18.60
N VAL A 63 5.96 -5.78 -17.37
CA VAL A 63 6.58 -6.31 -16.15
C VAL A 63 5.49 -6.71 -15.17
N VAL A 64 5.79 -7.68 -14.32
CA VAL A 64 4.94 -8.06 -13.18
C VAL A 64 5.81 -8.21 -11.95
N THR A 65 5.28 -7.81 -10.81
CA THR A 65 5.96 -7.85 -9.52
C THR A 65 5.39 -8.93 -8.61
N MET A 66 6.10 -9.26 -7.53
CA MET A 66 5.60 -10.20 -6.53
C MET A 66 4.41 -9.60 -5.77
N GLU A 67 4.42 -8.28 -5.60
CA GLU A 67 3.38 -7.49 -4.97
C GLU A 67 2.07 -7.61 -5.76
N ASP A 68 2.08 -7.42 -7.09
CA ASP A 68 0.90 -7.59 -7.95
C ASP A 68 0.31 -9.01 -7.81
N VAL A 69 1.18 -10.03 -7.72
CA VAL A 69 0.76 -11.42 -7.58
C VAL A 69 0.14 -11.70 -6.21
N ILE A 70 0.66 -11.08 -5.15
CA ILE A 70 0.09 -11.18 -3.81
C ILE A 70 -1.28 -10.51 -3.78
N GLU A 71 -1.42 -9.32 -4.36
CA GLU A 71 -2.68 -8.60 -4.46
C GLU A 71 -3.74 -9.39 -5.24
N GLU A 72 -3.39 -10.02 -6.37
CA GLU A 72 -4.35 -10.82 -7.12
C GLU A 72 -4.75 -12.13 -6.42
N VAL A 73 -3.85 -12.73 -5.62
CA VAL A 73 -4.13 -13.98 -4.90
C VAL A 73 -4.90 -13.72 -3.60
N PHE A 74 -4.57 -12.64 -2.90
CA PHE A 74 -5.06 -12.37 -1.55
C PHE A 74 -5.97 -11.14 -1.46
N GLY A 75 -6.10 -10.34 -2.51
CA GLY A 75 -6.76 -9.04 -2.49
C GLY A 75 -6.10 -8.07 -1.50
N ASP A 76 -6.89 -7.12 -1.00
CA ASP A 76 -6.72 -6.67 0.38
C ASP A 76 -6.90 -7.91 1.26
N ILE A 77 -5.87 -8.30 2.01
CA ILE A 77 -5.98 -9.43 2.94
C ILE A 77 -7.06 -9.08 3.97
N LYS A 78 -8.30 -9.50 3.67
CA LYS A 78 -9.44 -9.47 4.58
C LYS A 78 -9.17 -10.50 5.66
N ASP A 79 -8.92 -10.03 6.87
CA ASP A 79 -8.69 -10.85 8.06
C ASP A 79 -9.88 -11.81 8.24
N GLU A 80 -9.70 -13.03 8.75
CA GLU A 80 -10.80 -14.01 8.96
C GLU A 80 -11.83 -13.56 10.02
N LYS A 81 -11.69 -12.31 10.51
CA LYS A 81 -12.64 -11.57 11.34
C LYS A 81 -13.49 -10.57 10.56
N ASP A 82 -13.56 -10.69 9.24
CA ASP A 82 -14.41 -9.88 8.35
C ASP A 82 -15.90 -10.26 8.40
N ASP A 83 -16.41 -10.59 9.59
CA ASP A 83 -17.85 -10.56 9.85
C ASP A 83 -18.28 -9.09 9.85
N GLU A 84 -18.64 -8.59 8.66
CA GLU A 84 -19.14 -7.24 8.39
C GLU A 84 -18.26 -6.13 8.97
N GLU A 85 -17.33 -5.57 8.18
CA GLU A 85 -16.66 -4.31 8.50
C GLU A 85 -17.70 -3.18 8.61
N VAL A 86 -18.30 -3.08 9.79
CA VAL A 86 -18.97 -1.90 10.26
C VAL A 86 -17.84 -0.93 10.63
N TYR A 87 -17.32 -0.22 9.62
CA TYR A 87 -16.31 0.82 9.76
C TYR A 87 -16.74 1.90 10.76
N ILE A 88 -18.05 2.10 10.90
CA ILE A 88 -18.68 3.06 11.81
C ILE A 88 -19.80 2.35 12.58
N ARG A 89 -19.63 2.19 13.90
CA ARG A 89 -20.64 1.60 14.78
C ARG A 89 -21.25 2.65 15.68
N HIS A 90 -22.56 2.80 15.61
CA HIS A 90 -23.32 3.60 16.58
C HIS A 90 -23.32 2.93 17.97
N ILE A 91 -23.01 3.72 18.98
CA ILE A 91 -23.05 3.34 20.39
C ILE A 91 -24.35 3.88 20.99
N SER A 92 -24.93 3.17 21.95
CA SER A 92 -26.21 3.52 22.58
C SER A 92 -26.25 4.90 23.24
N ASP A 93 -25.09 5.50 23.53
CA ASP A 93 -24.97 6.83 24.13
C ASP A 93 -24.92 7.96 23.09
N GLY A 94 -25.07 7.64 21.80
CA GLY A 94 -25.03 8.59 20.70
C GLY A 94 -23.64 8.88 20.16
N SER A 95 -22.59 8.20 20.67
CA SER A 95 -21.26 8.24 20.06
C SER A 95 -21.12 7.21 18.94
N ILE A 96 -20.10 7.38 18.10
CA ILE A 96 -19.71 6.40 17.09
C ILE A 96 -18.33 5.81 17.43
N SER A 97 -18.16 4.52 17.17
CA SER A 97 -16.86 3.84 17.17
C SER A 97 -16.44 3.63 15.72
N VAL A 98 -15.30 4.22 15.35
CA VAL A 98 -14.77 4.17 13.99
C VAL A 98 -13.43 3.46 13.93
N VAL A 99 -13.15 2.78 12.82
CA VAL A 99 -11.81 2.25 12.56
C VAL A 99 -10.92 3.42 12.13
N GLY A 100 -9.64 3.41 12.55
CA GLY A 100 -8.74 4.53 12.28
C GLY A 100 -8.48 4.82 10.79
N ASN A 101 -8.70 3.84 9.91
CA ASN A 101 -8.56 4.00 8.47
C ASN A 101 -9.85 4.49 7.77
N THR A 102 -10.97 4.64 8.49
CA THR A 102 -12.22 5.16 7.94
C THR A 102 -12.01 6.60 7.45
N LEU A 103 -12.49 6.89 6.24
CA LEU A 103 -12.38 8.21 5.64
C LEU A 103 -13.28 9.20 6.36
N ILE A 104 -12.82 10.45 6.45
CA ILE A 104 -13.59 11.52 7.08
C ILE A 104 -14.91 11.76 6.35
N GLU A 105 -14.95 11.63 5.02
CA GLU A 105 -16.18 11.78 4.23
C GLU A 105 -17.24 10.74 4.58
N ASP A 106 -16.86 9.48 4.79
CA ASP A 106 -17.78 8.42 5.20
C ASP A 106 -18.37 8.72 6.59
N ILE A 107 -17.56 9.27 7.50
CA ILE A 107 -18.01 9.68 8.84
C ILE A 107 -19.01 10.84 8.75
N LEU A 108 -18.74 11.82 7.89
CA LEU A 108 -19.64 12.95 7.64
C LEU A 108 -20.98 12.48 7.07
N GLU A 109 -20.96 11.60 6.07
CA GLU A 109 -22.16 11.03 5.46
C GLU A 109 -23.00 10.24 6.49
N GLU A 110 -22.37 9.35 7.25
CA GLU A 110 -23.03 8.53 8.27
C GLU A 110 -23.61 9.37 9.42
N CYS A 111 -22.99 10.51 9.74
CA CYS A 111 -23.46 11.44 10.77
C CYS A 111 -24.41 12.52 10.23
N GLU A 112 -24.75 12.50 8.94
CA GLU A 112 -25.57 13.52 8.26
C GLU A 112 -25.02 14.95 8.42
N ILE A 113 -23.69 15.09 8.43
CA ILE A 113 -22.97 16.37 8.56
C ILE A 113 -22.60 16.86 7.15
N ASN A 114 -23.05 18.07 6.81
CA ASN A 114 -22.89 18.61 5.45
C ASN A 114 -21.61 19.44 5.28
N GLU A 115 -21.11 20.04 6.37
CA GLU A 115 -19.94 20.92 6.35
C GLU A 115 -18.88 20.38 7.30
N ILE A 116 -17.68 20.10 6.77
CA ILE A 116 -16.55 19.54 7.53
C ILE A 116 -16.07 20.49 8.65
N GLU A 117 -16.34 21.79 8.50
CA GLU A 117 -16.08 22.82 9.50
C GLU A 117 -16.97 22.68 10.75
N GLU A 118 -18.14 22.05 10.66
CA GLU A 118 -19.03 21.83 11.82
C GLU A 118 -18.38 20.97 12.90
N ILE A 119 -17.45 20.10 12.50
CA ILE A 119 -16.67 19.24 13.40
C ILE A 119 -15.27 19.79 13.68
N GLY A 120 -15.00 21.05 13.28
CA GLY A 120 -13.73 21.73 13.52
C GLY A 120 -12.61 21.27 12.59
N PHE A 121 -12.94 20.61 11.48
CA PHE A 121 -11.98 20.13 10.49
C PHE A 121 -11.91 21.10 9.30
N ARG A 122 -10.86 20.96 8.49
CA ARG A 122 -10.61 21.81 7.31
C ARG A 122 -10.89 20.99 6.07
N GLU A 123 -11.29 21.65 4.98
CA GLU A 123 -11.49 21.03 3.66
C GLU A 123 -10.30 20.17 3.18
N GLU A 124 -9.07 20.53 3.56
CA GLU A 124 -7.87 19.73 3.22
C GLU A 124 -7.83 18.35 3.89
N HIS A 125 -8.68 18.09 4.88
CA HIS A 125 -8.84 16.76 5.49
C HIS A 125 -9.90 15.91 4.79
N TYR A 126 -10.63 16.47 3.82
CA TYR A 126 -11.61 15.71 3.06
C TYR A 126 -10.91 14.62 2.23
N GLY A 127 -11.39 13.38 2.32
CA GLY A 127 -10.74 12.21 1.69
C GLY A 127 -9.55 11.63 2.46
N GLU A 128 -9.18 12.21 3.60
CA GLU A 128 -8.18 11.62 4.51
C GLU A 128 -8.84 10.69 5.53
N ALA A 129 -8.06 9.76 6.09
CA ALA A 129 -8.52 8.90 7.18
C ALA A 129 -8.58 9.65 8.52
N ILE A 130 -9.51 9.28 9.41
CA ILE A 130 -9.62 9.91 10.74
C ILE A 130 -8.33 9.79 11.58
N SER A 131 -7.55 8.72 11.38
CA SER A 131 -6.24 8.56 12.03
C SER A 131 -5.20 9.60 11.61
N TYR A 132 -5.23 10.07 10.36
CA TYR A 132 -4.35 11.13 9.87
C TYR A 132 -4.56 12.39 10.70
N LEU A 133 -5.81 12.80 10.86
CA LEU A 133 -6.18 13.97 11.66
C LEU A 133 -5.74 13.85 13.13
N ILE A 134 -5.94 12.67 13.74
CA ILE A 134 -5.52 12.43 15.13
C ILE A 134 -4.00 12.59 15.27
N ILE A 135 -3.23 12.05 14.32
CA ILE A 135 -1.76 12.11 14.34
C ILE A 135 -1.28 13.53 14.06
N GLU A 136 -1.85 14.21 13.08
CA GLU A 136 -1.54 15.61 12.76
C GLU A 136 -1.75 16.50 13.99
N ARG A 137 -2.88 16.32 14.68
CA ARG A 137 -3.21 17.11 15.87
C ARG A 137 -2.27 16.86 17.06
N LEU A 138 -1.80 15.62 17.19
CA LEU A 138 -0.93 15.19 18.30
C LEU A 138 0.56 15.38 18.01
N GLU A 139 0.96 15.47 16.74
CA GLU A 139 2.34 15.36 16.26
C GLU A 139 3.05 14.07 16.73
N ARG A 140 2.29 13.02 17.04
CA ARG A 140 2.75 11.69 17.46
C ARG A 140 1.62 10.66 17.38
N PHE A 141 1.97 9.39 17.58
CA PHE A 141 0.96 8.34 17.77
C PHE A 141 0.16 8.55 19.07
N PRO A 142 -1.17 8.34 19.04
CA PRO A 142 -2.02 8.37 20.23
C PRO A 142 -1.75 7.18 21.16
N ARG A 143 -2.11 7.32 22.44
CA ARG A 143 -2.15 6.20 23.39
C ARG A 143 -3.57 5.69 23.57
N GLU A 144 -3.71 4.43 23.91
CA GLU A 144 -5.02 3.84 24.24
C GLU A 144 -5.68 4.63 25.38
N GLY A 145 -6.96 4.98 25.20
CA GLY A 145 -7.74 5.77 26.14
C GLY A 145 -7.44 7.28 26.17
N GLU A 146 -6.58 7.77 25.27
CA GLU A 146 -6.31 9.20 25.14
C GLU A 146 -7.54 9.94 24.57
N ILE A 147 -7.93 11.05 25.21
CA ILE A 147 -9.09 11.85 24.82
C ILE A 147 -8.61 13.15 24.20
N LEU A 148 -9.05 13.40 22.97
CA LEU A 148 -8.83 14.65 22.24
C LEU A 148 -10.09 15.51 22.24
N LYS A 149 -9.91 16.82 22.23
CA LYS A 149 -10.97 17.79 22.00
C LYS A 149 -10.60 18.66 20.81
N PHE A 150 -11.54 18.78 19.89
CA PHE A 150 -11.47 19.64 18.72
C PHE A 150 -12.28 20.91 19.00
#